data_AF-A0A1Q3GZ02-F1
#
_entry.id   AF-A0A1Q3GZ02-F1
#
_cell.length_a   1.000
_cell.length_b   1.000
_cell.length_c   1.000
_cell.angle_alpha   90.00
_cell.angle_beta   90.00
_cell.angle_gamma   90.00
#
_symmetry.space_group_name_H-M   'P 1'
#
loop_
_entity.id
_entity.type
_entity.pdbx_description
1 polymer ?
#
loop_
_entity_poly.entity_id
_entity_poly.type
_entity_poly.pdbx_seq_one_letter_code
_entity_poly.pdbx_strand_id
1 'polypeptide(L)'
;MPSDLDWVCMKQFDRPEKAQKLFNKWLKAVTSLDLNDGVTFKPFQEDNYWEDMEYGLYYDDMTYLSTVGTEVLFELADSTGPEYISLDISLHLEWQARPVSLVYQPLSGEPFTLAYTAPLSLQVAWKLHQVLDWLRCKDVHDLIWLLKHPSYDLEAIGKTMQCLIDEYYITSGNHKKNVVQIEHLLADRFDKLRYYAAPDYNKFWKEWETYVAANEVKNSAASFKAMRAQLQASLEQSDFKEYVTVFGLPQPSSKAKHYRQNYH
;
A
#
# COMPACT_ATOMS: atom_id res chain seq x y z
N MET A 1 -12.30 -1.44 10.60
CA MET A 1 -11.20 -2.18 9.92
C MET A 1 -10.88 -1.45 8.63
N PRO A 2 -9.66 -1.51 8.06
CA PRO A 2 -9.46 -1.08 6.68
C PRO A 2 -10.49 -1.81 5.81
N SER A 3 -11.21 -1.07 4.97
CA SER A 3 -12.27 -1.61 4.10
C SER A 3 -11.70 -2.27 2.83
N ASP A 4 -10.41 -2.11 2.60
CA ASP A 4 -9.62 -2.57 1.45
C ASP A 4 -8.75 -3.81 1.78
N LEU A 5 -8.75 -4.77 0.86
CA LEU A 5 -7.75 -5.84 0.77
C LEU A 5 -6.85 -5.55 -0.43
N ASP A 6 -5.63 -5.09 -0.17
CA ASP A 6 -4.63 -4.81 -1.20
C ASP A 6 -3.80 -6.07 -1.54
N TRP A 7 -3.72 -6.39 -2.82
CA TRP A 7 -2.90 -7.46 -3.37
C TRP A 7 -1.93 -6.93 -4.42
N VAL A 8 -0.78 -7.60 -4.54
CA VAL A 8 0.16 -7.35 -5.63
C VAL A 8 0.27 -8.61 -6.49
N CYS A 9 -0.08 -8.47 -7.77
CA CYS A 9 0.12 -9.53 -8.74
C CYS A 9 1.55 -9.51 -9.28
N MET A 10 2.39 -10.43 -8.80
CA MET A 10 3.77 -10.59 -9.28
C MET A 10 3.89 -11.27 -10.66
N LYS A 11 2.76 -11.68 -11.25
CA LYS A 11 2.75 -12.31 -12.58
C LYS A 11 2.65 -11.23 -13.64
N GLN A 12 3.57 -11.24 -14.59
CA GLN A 12 3.44 -10.41 -15.79
C GLN A 12 2.36 -10.97 -16.71
N PHE A 13 1.58 -10.05 -17.28
CA PHE A 13 0.64 -10.37 -18.35
C PHE A 13 1.03 -9.57 -19.58
N ASP A 14 1.05 -10.24 -20.72
CA ASP A 14 1.21 -9.61 -22.03
C ASP A 14 -0.06 -8.89 -22.47
N ARG A 15 -1.21 -9.28 -21.89
CA ARG A 15 -2.51 -8.68 -22.17
C ARG A 15 -3.42 -8.65 -20.94
N PRO A 16 -4.20 -7.58 -20.75
CA PRO A 16 -5.06 -7.38 -19.58
C PRO A 16 -6.14 -8.44 -19.41
N GLU A 17 -6.71 -8.94 -20.52
CA GLU A 17 -7.81 -9.90 -20.49
C GLU A 17 -7.35 -11.24 -19.87
N LYS A 18 -6.05 -11.54 -19.94
CA LYS A 18 -5.47 -12.71 -19.26
C LYS A 18 -5.38 -12.52 -17.75
N ALA A 19 -5.13 -11.30 -17.29
CA ALA A 19 -5.14 -10.95 -15.87
C ALA A 19 -6.57 -11.05 -15.32
N GLN A 20 -7.52 -10.39 -16.00
CA GLN A 20 -8.94 -10.43 -15.64
C GLN A 20 -9.47 -11.87 -15.60
N LYS A 21 -9.15 -12.71 -16.61
CA LYS A 21 -9.54 -14.13 -16.61
C LYS A 21 -8.97 -14.90 -15.42
N LEU A 22 -7.73 -14.60 -15.01
CA LEU A 22 -7.13 -15.22 -13.83
C LEU A 22 -7.85 -14.77 -12.56
N PHE A 23 -8.09 -13.47 -12.41
CA PHE A 23 -8.72 -12.91 -11.22
C PHE A 23 -10.18 -13.37 -11.09
N ASN A 24 -10.95 -13.40 -12.18
CA ASN A 24 -12.30 -13.99 -12.23
C ASN A 24 -12.28 -15.46 -11.80
N LYS A 25 -11.34 -16.25 -12.32
CA LYS A 25 -11.21 -17.66 -11.92
C LYS A 25 -10.92 -17.79 -10.43
N TRP A 26 -10.04 -16.94 -9.89
CA TRP A 26 -9.68 -16.95 -8.47
C TRP A 26 -10.86 -16.54 -7.59
N LEU A 27 -11.53 -15.42 -7.88
CA LEU A 27 -12.70 -14.96 -7.12
C LEU A 27 -13.86 -15.93 -7.18
N LYS A 28 -14.12 -16.57 -8.32
CA LYS A 28 -15.11 -17.66 -8.41
C LYS A 28 -14.77 -18.80 -7.46
N ALA A 29 -13.50 -19.20 -7.40
CA ALA A 29 -13.08 -20.26 -6.50
C ALA A 29 -13.29 -19.84 -5.04
N VAL A 30 -12.87 -18.63 -4.65
CA VAL A 30 -13.01 -18.11 -3.28
C VAL A 30 -14.48 -17.98 -2.88
N THR A 31 -15.30 -17.32 -3.69
CA THR A 31 -16.73 -17.08 -3.41
C THR A 31 -17.62 -18.33 -3.53
N SER A 32 -17.06 -19.46 -3.95
CA SER A 32 -17.74 -20.76 -3.95
C SER A 32 -17.29 -21.68 -2.80
N LEU A 33 -16.36 -21.23 -1.95
CA LEU A 33 -15.96 -21.98 -0.77
C LEU A 33 -17.06 -21.85 0.29
N ASP A 34 -17.43 -23.00 0.87
CA ASP A 34 -18.18 -23.07 2.11
C ASP A 34 -17.29 -23.77 3.13
N LEU A 35 -16.80 -22.99 4.10
CA LEU A 35 -15.96 -23.48 5.19
C LEU A 35 -16.77 -23.72 6.47
N ASN A 36 -18.09 -23.47 6.45
CA ASN A 36 -18.97 -23.53 7.60
C ASN A 36 -18.42 -22.75 8.82
N ASP A 37 -17.84 -21.59 8.57
CA ASP A 37 -17.23 -20.68 9.55
C ASP A 37 -18.13 -19.47 9.87
N GLY A 38 -19.37 -19.47 9.36
CA GLY A 38 -20.34 -18.40 9.54
C GLY A 38 -20.22 -17.28 8.51
N VAL A 39 -19.34 -17.39 7.52
CA VAL A 39 -19.23 -16.48 6.38
C VAL A 39 -19.79 -17.15 5.13
N THR A 40 -20.74 -16.50 4.45
CA THR A 40 -21.26 -16.96 3.16
C THR A 40 -21.01 -15.90 2.10
N PHE A 41 -20.21 -16.21 1.09
CA PHE A 41 -19.97 -15.30 -0.02
C PHE A 41 -21.14 -15.32 -1.02
N LYS A 42 -21.46 -14.14 -1.57
CA LYS A 42 -22.30 -14.08 -2.76
C LYS A 42 -21.48 -14.62 -3.95
N PRO A 43 -22.01 -15.58 -4.74
CA PRO A 43 -21.26 -16.13 -5.86
C PRO A 43 -20.83 -15.06 -6.86
N PHE A 44 -19.53 -15.01 -7.15
CA PHE A 44 -18.97 -14.09 -8.14
C PHE A 44 -19.49 -14.42 -9.56
N GLN A 45 -20.08 -13.43 -10.23
CA GLN A 45 -20.50 -13.52 -11.63
C GLN A 45 -19.43 -12.86 -12.51
N GLU A 46 -19.13 -13.39 -13.70
CA GLU A 46 -18.06 -12.83 -14.56
C GLU A 46 -18.34 -11.39 -15.01
N ASP A 47 -19.61 -11.00 -15.02
CA ASP A 47 -20.06 -9.63 -15.30
C ASP A 47 -19.84 -8.69 -14.10
N ASN A 48 -19.29 -9.17 -12.99
CA ASN A 48 -18.88 -8.33 -11.87
C ASN A 48 -17.60 -7.57 -12.26
N TYR A 49 -17.73 -6.26 -12.20
CA TYR A 49 -16.84 -5.28 -12.78
C TYR A 49 -15.51 -5.22 -12.01
N TRP A 50 -14.40 -5.26 -12.76
CA TRP A 50 -13.09 -4.82 -12.29
C TRP A 50 -12.94 -3.37 -12.71
N GLU A 51 -12.80 -2.47 -11.75
CA GLU A 51 -12.63 -1.04 -12.01
C GLU A 51 -11.14 -0.72 -12.09
N ASP A 52 -10.72 0.08 -13.07
CA ASP A 52 -9.41 0.73 -12.98
C ASP A 52 -9.46 1.84 -11.93
N MET A 53 -8.52 1.80 -10.99
CA MET A 53 -8.46 2.75 -9.87
C MET A 53 -7.72 4.05 -10.24
N GLU A 54 -7.07 4.13 -11.40
CA GLU A 54 -6.48 5.38 -11.93
C GLU A 54 -7.50 6.19 -12.74
N TYR A 55 -8.20 7.12 -12.05
CA TYR A 55 -9.03 8.22 -12.60
C TYR A 55 -9.63 8.02 -14.01
N GLY A 56 -10.71 7.24 -14.15
CA GLY A 56 -11.58 7.39 -15.32
C GLY A 56 -12.60 6.28 -15.54
N LEU A 57 -13.86 6.60 -15.24
CA LEU A 57 -15.06 5.89 -15.66
C LEU A 57 -15.00 5.41 -17.14
N TYR A 58 -15.47 4.18 -17.34
CA TYR A 58 -15.63 3.46 -18.61
C TYR A 58 -14.31 3.11 -19.29
N TYR A 59 -13.97 1.82 -19.37
CA TYR A 59 -13.93 1.03 -20.61
C TYR A 59 -13.29 -0.36 -20.40
N ASP A 60 -13.67 -1.27 -21.29
CA ASP A 60 -13.15 -2.63 -21.55
C ASP A 60 -11.68 -2.63 -22.06
N ASP A 61 -10.95 -1.53 -21.91
CA ASP A 61 -9.62 -1.30 -22.47
C ASP A 61 -8.62 -0.95 -21.37
N MET A 62 -8.35 -1.96 -20.56
CA MET A 62 -7.29 -2.03 -19.55
C MET A 62 -5.88 -1.83 -20.17
N THR A 63 -5.62 -0.75 -20.89
CA THR A 63 -4.52 -0.62 -21.85
C THR A 63 -3.15 -0.68 -21.18
N TYR A 64 -3.05 -0.26 -19.91
CA TYR A 64 -1.85 -0.39 -19.08
C TYR A 64 -2.25 -0.52 -17.60
N LEU A 65 -2.52 -1.74 -17.16
CA LEU A 65 -2.92 -2.01 -15.78
C LEU A 65 -1.91 -1.53 -14.74
N SER A 66 -2.33 -0.59 -13.89
CA SER A 66 -1.63 -0.20 -12.67
C SER A 66 -2.27 -0.87 -11.45
N THR A 67 -3.52 -0.53 -11.10
CA THR A 67 -4.29 -1.16 -10.01
C THR A 67 -5.76 -1.30 -10.39
N VAL A 68 -6.35 -2.48 -10.15
CA VAL A 68 -7.76 -2.75 -10.39
C VAL A 68 -8.50 -3.16 -9.13
N GLY A 69 -9.70 -2.63 -8.95
CA GLY A 69 -10.55 -2.86 -7.79
C GLY A 69 -11.79 -3.68 -8.13
N THR A 70 -12.32 -4.39 -7.15
CA THR A 70 -13.68 -4.97 -7.20
C THR A 70 -14.23 -5.12 -5.79
N GLU A 71 -15.52 -5.45 -5.66
CA GLU A 71 -16.17 -5.68 -4.37
C GLU A 71 -16.53 -7.16 -4.21
N VAL A 72 -16.19 -7.72 -3.04
CA VAL A 72 -16.59 -9.07 -2.65
C VAL A 72 -17.71 -8.97 -1.64
N LEU A 73 -18.92 -9.37 -2.02
CA LEU A 73 -20.08 -9.39 -1.14
C LEU A 73 -20.15 -10.68 -0.31
N PHE A 74 -20.48 -10.55 0.96
CA PHE A 74 -20.63 -11.68 1.88
C PHE A 74 -21.71 -11.39 2.93
N GLU A 75 -22.21 -12.45 3.55
CA GLU A 75 -23.14 -12.39 4.68
C GLU A 75 -22.50 -13.11 5.87
N LEU A 76 -22.63 -12.53 7.06
CA LEU A 76 -22.28 -13.19 8.31
C LEU A 76 -23.53 -13.83 8.88
N ALA A 77 -23.40 -14.97 9.55
CA ALA A 77 -24.53 -15.70 10.13
C ALA A 77 -25.41 -14.85 11.06
N ASP A 78 -24.84 -13.81 11.67
CA ASP A 78 -25.48 -12.86 12.59
C ASP A 78 -25.70 -11.45 11.99
N SER A 79 -25.38 -11.22 10.71
CA SER A 79 -25.58 -9.90 10.09
C SER A 79 -27.05 -9.65 9.70
N THR A 80 -27.45 -8.38 9.72
CA THR A 80 -28.80 -7.95 9.30
C THR A 80 -28.92 -7.71 7.79
N GLY A 81 -27.85 -7.99 7.03
CA GLY A 81 -27.77 -7.77 5.58
C GLY A 81 -26.38 -8.08 5.03
N PRO A 82 -26.23 -8.02 3.70
CA PRO A 82 -24.95 -8.27 3.04
C PRO A 82 -23.95 -7.15 3.34
N GLU A 83 -22.71 -7.57 3.58
CA GLU A 83 -21.54 -6.72 3.71
C GLU A 83 -20.66 -6.85 2.45
N TYR A 84 -19.68 -5.98 2.32
CA TYR A 84 -18.72 -6.03 1.23
C TYR A 84 -17.30 -5.70 1.71
N ILE A 85 -16.32 -6.28 1.04
CA ILE A 85 -14.91 -5.92 1.16
C ILE A 85 -14.44 -5.44 -0.21
N SER A 86 -13.78 -4.28 -0.24
CA SER A 86 -13.08 -3.81 -1.44
C SER A 86 -11.79 -4.60 -1.61
N LEU A 87 -11.53 -5.06 -2.84
CA LEU A 87 -10.36 -5.84 -3.19
C LEU A 87 -9.62 -5.13 -4.31
N ASP A 88 -8.41 -4.69 -4.02
CA ASP A 88 -7.54 -3.99 -4.97
C ASP A 88 -6.37 -4.89 -5.33
N ILE A 89 -6.04 -4.96 -6.62
CA ILE A 89 -4.91 -5.73 -7.15
C ILE A 89 -4.04 -4.80 -7.98
N SER A 90 -2.82 -4.54 -7.52
CA SER A 90 -1.79 -3.85 -8.30
C SER A 90 -1.04 -4.83 -9.20
N LEU A 91 -0.85 -4.46 -10.47
CA LEU A 91 -0.17 -5.27 -11.49
C LEU A 91 1.20 -4.71 -11.84
N HIS A 92 2.00 -5.55 -12.51
CA HIS A 92 3.31 -5.17 -13.08
C HIS A 92 4.34 -4.68 -12.03
N LEU A 93 4.25 -5.25 -10.83
CA LEU A 93 5.18 -4.98 -9.73
C LEU A 93 6.12 -6.18 -9.47
N GLU A 94 6.46 -6.96 -10.50
CA GLU A 94 7.31 -8.15 -10.37
C GLU A 94 8.78 -7.84 -10.00
N TRP A 95 9.19 -6.59 -10.14
CA TRP A 95 10.52 -6.12 -9.75
C TRP A 95 10.67 -5.97 -8.22
N GLN A 96 9.55 -6.01 -7.48
CA GLN A 96 9.50 -5.82 -6.04
C GLN A 96 10.16 -6.96 -5.26
N ALA A 97 10.35 -6.73 -3.96
CA ALA A 97 10.88 -7.74 -3.05
C ALA A 97 10.01 -9.01 -3.03
N ARG A 98 10.65 -10.17 -2.85
CA ARG A 98 9.92 -11.44 -2.76
C ARG A 98 9.01 -11.45 -1.54
N PRO A 99 7.81 -12.05 -1.64
CA PRO A 99 6.89 -12.12 -0.52
C PRO A 99 7.47 -12.96 0.61
N VAL A 100 7.08 -12.62 1.83
CA VAL A 100 7.42 -13.35 3.06
C VAL A 100 6.14 -13.88 3.70
N SER A 101 6.29 -14.92 4.53
CA SER A 101 5.15 -15.42 5.29
C SER A 101 4.94 -14.61 6.57
N LEU A 102 3.68 -14.43 6.95
CA LEU A 102 3.26 -13.74 8.18
C LEU A 102 2.31 -14.65 8.96
N VAL A 103 2.53 -14.79 10.26
CA VAL A 103 1.55 -15.41 11.16
C VAL A 103 0.51 -14.36 11.49
N TYR A 104 -0.72 -14.55 11.03
CA TYR A 104 -1.85 -13.68 11.33
C TYR A 104 -2.58 -14.22 12.56
N GLN A 105 -2.74 -13.38 13.57
CA GLN A 105 -3.57 -13.65 14.73
C GLN A 105 -4.91 -12.93 14.55
N PRO A 106 -5.99 -13.66 14.23
CA PRO A 106 -7.31 -13.04 14.14
C PRO A 106 -7.80 -12.59 15.52
N LEU A 107 -8.78 -11.69 15.54
CA LEU A 107 -9.45 -11.26 16.78
C LEU A 107 -10.16 -12.43 17.49
N SER A 108 -10.60 -13.43 16.72
CA SER A 108 -11.21 -14.66 17.18
C SER A 108 -10.72 -15.83 16.32
N GLY A 109 -10.50 -16.99 16.92
CA GLY A 109 -10.01 -18.20 16.25
C GLY A 109 -8.49 -18.43 16.37
N GLU A 110 -8.04 -19.53 15.78
CA GLU A 110 -6.63 -19.93 15.82
C GLU A 110 -5.79 -19.09 14.84
N PRO A 111 -4.55 -18.72 15.20
CA PRO A 111 -3.63 -18.09 14.28
C PRO A 111 -3.29 -18.99 13.08
N PHE A 112 -3.07 -18.36 11.92
CA PHE A 112 -2.72 -19.05 10.68
C PHE A 112 -1.66 -18.29 9.87
N THR A 113 -1.00 -18.99 8.95
CA THR A 113 0.08 -18.41 8.14
C THR A 113 -0.46 -17.88 6.82
N LEU A 114 -0.30 -16.57 6.60
CA LEU A 114 -0.39 -15.95 5.29
C LEU A 114 0.93 -16.18 4.55
N ALA A 115 0.92 -17.06 3.54
CA ALA A 115 2.15 -17.49 2.88
C ALA A 115 2.84 -16.37 2.06
N TYR A 116 2.06 -15.44 1.51
CA TYR A 116 2.52 -14.43 0.57
C TYR A 116 2.12 -13.02 1.00
N THR A 117 2.91 -12.43 1.90
CA THR A 117 2.74 -11.04 2.34
C THR A 117 3.87 -10.16 1.85
N ALA A 118 3.60 -8.86 1.68
CA ALA A 118 4.65 -7.89 1.37
C ALA A 118 5.64 -7.80 2.55
N PRO A 119 6.96 -7.86 2.32
CA PRO A 119 7.95 -7.65 3.36
C PRO A 119 7.78 -6.29 4.03
N LEU A 120 8.05 -6.21 5.34
CA LEU A 120 7.94 -4.97 6.11
C LEU A 120 8.70 -3.81 5.44
N SER A 121 9.91 -4.06 4.95
CA SER A 121 10.72 -3.05 4.27
C SER A 121 10.03 -2.44 3.03
N LEU A 122 9.28 -3.28 2.31
CA LEU A 122 8.53 -2.89 1.12
C LEU A 122 7.26 -2.12 1.49
N GLN A 123 6.53 -2.55 2.51
CA GLN A 123 5.36 -1.83 3.01
C GLN A 123 5.73 -0.41 3.47
N VAL A 124 6.84 -0.26 4.20
CA VAL A 124 7.37 1.05 4.60
C VAL A 124 7.76 1.87 3.37
N ALA A 125 8.41 1.27 2.37
CA ALA A 125 8.80 1.98 1.15
C ALA A 125 7.60 2.51 0.37
N TRP A 126 6.54 1.71 0.17
CA TRP A 126 5.32 2.16 -0.52
C TRP A 126 4.62 3.28 0.23
N LYS A 127 4.50 3.17 1.56
CA LYS A 127 3.86 4.21 2.36
C LYS A 127 4.66 5.51 2.39
N LEU A 128 5.99 5.42 2.44
CA LEU A 128 6.86 6.58 2.28
C LEU A 128 6.70 7.21 0.91
N HIS A 129 6.72 6.42 -0.17
CA HIS A 129 6.51 6.91 -1.53
C HIS A 129 5.19 7.69 -1.65
N GLN A 130 4.10 7.11 -1.14
CA GLN A 130 2.80 7.74 -1.12
C GLN A 130 2.85 9.06 -0.34
N VAL A 131 3.40 9.10 0.88
CA VAL A 131 3.56 10.35 1.65
C VAL A 131 4.38 11.42 0.90
N LEU A 132 5.41 11.01 0.16
CA LEU A 132 6.29 11.92 -0.58
C LEU A 132 5.67 12.46 -1.88
N ASP A 133 4.76 11.72 -2.51
CA ASP A 133 4.10 12.12 -3.76
C ASP A 133 2.72 12.76 -3.52
N TRP A 134 1.99 12.26 -2.53
CA TRP A 134 0.71 12.77 -2.07
C TRP A 134 0.55 12.51 -0.56
N LEU A 135 0.56 13.56 0.26
CA LEU A 135 0.37 13.42 1.71
C LEU A 135 -0.98 12.74 2.05
N ARG A 136 -0.92 11.45 2.37
CA ARG A 136 -2.06 10.66 2.88
C ARG A 136 -1.87 10.39 4.36
N CYS A 137 -2.76 10.94 5.20
CA CYS A 137 -2.67 10.80 6.65
C CYS A 137 -2.72 9.33 7.11
N LYS A 138 -3.44 8.45 6.38
CA LYS A 138 -3.45 7.00 6.67
C LYS A 138 -2.06 6.38 6.57
N ASP A 139 -1.28 6.75 5.56
CA ASP A 139 0.08 6.23 5.40
C ASP A 139 1.04 6.81 6.44
N VAL A 140 0.88 8.09 6.82
CA VAL A 140 1.64 8.66 7.94
C VAL A 140 1.34 7.91 9.24
N HIS A 141 0.07 7.61 9.51
CA HIS A 141 -0.33 6.82 10.68
C HIS A 141 0.30 5.43 10.67
N ASP A 142 0.22 4.71 9.55
CA ASP A 142 0.79 3.38 9.42
C ASP A 142 2.32 3.39 9.58
N LEU A 143 3.01 4.38 9.01
CA LEU A 143 4.46 4.53 9.15
C LEU A 143 4.89 4.67 10.62
N ILE A 144 4.12 5.39 11.45
CA ILE A 144 4.40 5.52 12.89
C ILE A 144 4.46 4.15 13.58
N TRP A 145 3.67 3.19 13.13
CA TRP A 145 3.64 1.83 13.69
C TRP A 145 4.68 0.92 13.04
N LEU A 146 4.77 0.92 11.71
CA LEU A 146 5.67 0.05 10.97
C LEU A 146 7.14 0.33 11.31
N LEU A 147 7.52 1.60 11.47
CA LEU A 147 8.89 1.99 11.86
C LEU A 147 9.26 1.54 13.27
N LYS A 148 8.26 1.30 14.15
CA LYS A 148 8.48 0.81 15.52
C LYS A 148 8.46 -0.71 15.61
N HIS A 149 8.19 -1.39 14.52
CA HIS A 149 8.09 -2.85 14.53
C HIS A 149 9.46 -3.46 14.88
N PRO A 150 9.55 -4.45 15.79
CA PRO A 150 10.84 -5.00 16.25
C PRO A 150 11.71 -5.60 15.13
N SER A 151 11.09 -6.07 14.05
CA SER A 151 11.79 -6.58 12.86
C SER A 151 12.22 -5.50 11.88
N TYR A 152 11.99 -4.21 12.18
CA TYR A 152 12.47 -3.10 11.39
C TYR A 152 13.90 -2.71 11.81
N ASP A 153 14.84 -3.60 11.51
CA ASP A 153 16.26 -3.45 11.82
C ASP A 153 17.05 -2.75 10.69
N LEU A 154 18.37 -2.63 10.88
CA LEU A 154 19.27 -2.00 9.92
C LEU A 154 19.19 -2.61 8.51
N GLU A 155 19.00 -3.92 8.40
CA GLU A 155 18.85 -4.60 7.12
C GLU A 155 17.51 -4.23 6.46
N ALA A 156 16.43 -4.20 7.25
CA ALA A 156 15.12 -3.76 6.79
C ALA A 156 15.14 -2.30 6.30
N ILE A 157 15.83 -1.40 7.00
CA ILE A 157 16.02 0.00 6.56
C ILE A 157 16.74 0.05 5.21
N GLY A 158 17.86 -0.66 5.06
CA GLY A 158 18.59 -0.69 3.80
C GLY A 158 17.74 -1.19 2.63
N LYS A 159 16.92 -2.23 2.86
CA LYS A 159 15.94 -2.71 1.88
C LYS A 159 14.85 -1.68 1.60
N THR A 160 14.31 -1.00 2.62
CA THR A 160 13.33 0.08 2.45
C THR A 160 13.90 1.18 1.56
N MET A 161 15.14 1.61 1.81
CA MET A 161 15.79 2.65 1.04
C MET A 161 15.96 2.26 -0.42
N GLN A 162 16.41 1.03 -0.71
CA GLN A 162 16.51 0.56 -2.09
C GLN A 162 15.13 0.50 -2.77
N CYS A 163 14.12 -0.07 -2.11
CA CYS A 163 12.75 -0.15 -2.64
C CYS A 163 12.16 1.23 -2.91
N LEU A 164 12.30 2.18 -1.97
CA LEU A 164 11.81 3.55 -2.11
C LEU A 164 12.50 4.29 -3.27
N ILE A 165 13.83 4.13 -3.39
CA ILE A 165 14.58 4.73 -4.49
C ILE A 165 14.13 4.17 -5.84
N ASP A 166 13.98 2.86 -5.93
CA ASP A 166 13.57 2.17 -7.15
C ASP A 166 12.14 2.54 -7.55
N GLU A 167 11.19 2.50 -6.62
CA GLU A 167 9.78 2.87 -6.82
C GLU A 167 9.65 4.28 -7.41
N TYR A 168 10.23 5.26 -6.73
CA TYR A 168 10.14 6.65 -7.17
C TYR A 168 10.88 6.88 -8.50
N TYR A 169 11.99 6.17 -8.74
CA TYR A 169 12.71 6.26 -10.01
C TYR A 169 11.86 5.70 -11.15
N ILE A 170 11.19 4.58 -10.93
CA ILE A 170 10.29 3.97 -11.92
C ILE A 170 9.14 4.92 -12.25
N THR A 171 8.50 5.54 -11.26
CA THR A 171 7.37 6.46 -11.52
C THR A 171 7.82 7.80 -12.11
N SER A 172 8.85 8.44 -11.56
CA SER A 172 9.22 9.83 -11.90
C SER A 172 10.38 9.98 -12.90
N GLY A 173 11.25 8.98 -13.01
CA GLY A 173 12.47 9.01 -13.81
C GLY A 173 13.57 9.92 -13.28
N ASN A 174 13.38 10.47 -12.09
CA ASN A 174 14.26 11.52 -11.58
C ASN A 174 14.75 11.18 -10.17
N HIS A 175 15.87 10.48 -10.13
CA HIS A 175 16.51 10.13 -8.86
C HIS A 175 16.89 11.36 -8.02
N LYS A 176 17.34 12.46 -8.64
CA LYS A 176 17.68 13.69 -7.91
C LYS A 176 16.47 14.30 -7.20
N LYS A 177 15.29 14.26 -7.84
CA LYS A 177 14.04 14.69 -7.19
C LYS A 177 13.72 13.82 -5.98
N ASN A 178 13.88 12.50 -6.09
CA ASN A 178 13.66 11.60 -4.97
C ASN A 178 14.53 11.94 -3.75
N VAL A 179 15.83 12.12 -3.99
CA VAL A 179 16.79 12.51 -2.96
C VAL A 179 16.32 13.74 -2.19
N VAL A 180 15.93 14.79 -2.93
CA VAL A 180 15.45 16.05 -2.33
C VAL A 180 14.17 15.85 -1.51
N GLN A 181 13.25 15.00 -1.97
CA GLN A 181 12.00 14.70 -1.24
C GLN A 181 12.28 13.98 0.08
N ILE A 182 13.17 12.98 0.07
CA ILE A 182 13.61 12.28 1.27
C ILE A 182 14.30 13.25 2.23
N GLU A 183 15.21 14.10 1.74
CA GLU A 183 15.87 15.14 2.57
C GLU A 183 14.86 16.11 3.20
N HIS A 184 13.80 16.49 2.47
CA HIS A 184 12.72 17.31 3.02
C HIS A 184 11.96 16.59 4.13
N LEU A 185 11.62 15.31 3.94
CA LEU A 185 10.95 14.50 4.97
C LEU A 185 11.81 14.38 6.24
N LEU A 186 13.08 14.03 6.10
CA LEU A 186 14.00 13.83 7.24
C LEU A 186 14.27 15.13 8.02
N ALA A 187 14.18 16.28 7.34
CA ALA A 187 14.31 17.61 7.94
C ALA A 187 12.98 18.20 8.45
N ASP A 188 11.90 17.41 8.51
CA ASP A 188 10.54 17.84 8.87
C ASP A 188 10.02 19.03 8.03
N ARG A 189 10.39 19.10 6.75
CA ARG A 189 9.93 20.12 5.79
C ARG A 189 8.77 19.62 4.95
N PHE A 190 7.66 19.25 5.60
CA PHE A 190 6.45 18.77 4.92
C PHE A 190 5.84 19.78 3.96
N ASP A 191 6.12 21.07 4.12
CA ASP A 191 5.71 22.16 3.21
C ASP A 191 6.49 22.18 1.89
N LYS A 192 7.63 21.47 1.85
CA LYS A 192 8.51 21.35 0.67
C LYS A 192 8.37 20.02 -0.06
N LEU A 193 7.57 19.11 0.49
CA LEU A 193 7.27 17.86 -0.20
C LEU A 193 6.51 18.17 -1.49
N ARG A 194 6.69 17.31 -2.49
CA ARG A 194 6.10 17.46 -3.81
C ARG A 194 4.62 17.16 -3.67
N TYR A 195 3.82 18.17 -3.94
CA TYR A 195 2.38 18.01 -4.09
C TYR A 195 1.97 18.60 -5.43
N TYR A 196 0.94 18.01 -6.05
CA TYR A 196 0.33 18.57 -7.25
C TYR A 196 -0.24 19.99 -7.00
N ALA A 197 -0.59 20.31 -5.75
CA ALA A 197 -1.02 21.63 -5.29
C ALA A 197 -0.55 21.87 -3.85
N ALA A 198 -0.51 23.15 -3.41
CA ALA A 198 -0.19 23.46 -2.02
C ALA A 198 -1.14 22.69 -1.06
N PRO A 199 -0.60 21.97 -0.05
CA PRO A 199 -1.40 21.10 0.79
C PRO A 199 -2.33 21.92 1.68
N ASP A 200 -3.62 21.63 1.63
CA ASP A 200 -4.58 22.11 2.62
C ASP A 200 -4.58 21.16 3.81
N TYR A 201 -3.69 21.43 4.77
CA TYR A 201 -3.55 20.60 5.96
C TYR A 201 -4.82 20.51 6.81
N ASN A 202 -5.67 21.55 6.79
CA ASN A 202 -6.93 21.52 7.53
C ASN A 202 -7.92 20.56 6.86
N LYS A 203 -8.01 20.63 5.52
CA LYS A 203 -8.82 19.68 4.75
C LYS A 203 -8.34 18.25 4.96
N PHE A 204 -7.05 17.97 4.79
CA PHE A 204 -6.50 16.63 4.98
C PHE A 204 -6.73 16.09 6.39
N TRP A 205 -6.57 16.95 7.40
CA TRP A 205 -6.82 16.54 8.77
C TRP A 205 -8.29 16.20 9.02
N LYS A 206 -9.21 17.00 8.49
CA LYS A 206 -10.66 16.74 8.60
C LYS A 206 -11.08 15.45 7.89
N GLU A 207 -10.50 15.17 6.73
CA GLU A 207 -10.71 13.90 6.01
C GLU A 207 -10.20 12.73 6.86
N TRP A 208 -9.04 12.88 7.49
CA TRP A 208 -8.50 11.88 8.42
C TRP A 208 -9.39 11.67 9.65
N GLU A 209 -9.88 12.73 10.30
CA GLU A 209 -10.80 12.61 11.44
C GLU A 209 -12.08 11.87 11.06
N THR A 210 -12.61 12.16 9.87
CA THR A 210 -13.79 11.46 9.33
C THR A 210 -13.49 9.98 9.11
N TYR A 211 -12.33 9.66 8.52
CA TYR A 211 -11.88 8.29 8.31
C TYR A 211 -11.69 7.53 9.64
N VAL A 212 -11.04 8.16 10.63
CA VAL A 212 -10.81 7.57 11.97
C VAL A 212 -12.13 7.25 12.65
N ALA A 213 -13.10 8.16 12.60
CA ALA A 213 -14.42 7.94 13.19
C ALA A 213 -15.18 6.81 12.49
N ALA A 214 -15.14 6.76 11.16
CA ALA A 214 -15.83 5.72 10.38
C ALA A 214 -15.22 4.32 10.54
N ASN A 215 -13.91 4.23 10.81
CA ASN A 215 -13.18 2.96 10.83
C ASN A 215 -12.75 2.51 12.24
N GLU A 216 -13.15 3.26 13.27
CA GLU A 216 -12.80 3.03 14.68
C GLU A 216 -11.27 2.93 14.91
N VAL A 217 -10.50 3.76 14.21
CA VAL A 217 -9.03 3.74 14.29
C VAL A 217 -8.59 4.12 15.70
N LYS A 218 -7.91 3.21 16.38
CA LYS A 218 -7.36 3.43 17.72
C LYS A 218 -6.02 4.17 17.63
N ASN A 219 -5.66 4.87 18.72
CA ASN A 219 -4.37 5.54 18.86
C ASN A 219 -4.05 6.60 17.79
N SER A 220 -5.07 7.26 17.23
CA SER A 220 -4.87 8.40 16.33
C SER A 220 -4.27 9.59 17.08
N ALA A 221 -3.45 10.38 16.40
CA ALA A 221 -2.88 11.60 16.95
C ALA A 221 -3.97 12.69 17.15
N ALA A 222 -3.75 13.62 18.09
CA ALA A 222 -4.72 14.68 18.39
C ALA A 222 -4.76 15.83 17.35
N SER A 223 -3.78 15.90 16.45
CA SER A 223 -3.72 16.89 15.36
C SER A 223 -2.72 16.44 14.30
N PHE A 224 -2.78 17.05 13.12
CA PHE A 224 -1.77 16.80 12.07
C PHE A 224 -0.34 17.15 12.54
N LYS A 225 -0.19 18.23 13.32
CA LYS A 225 1.10 18.61 13.92
C LYS A 225 1.63 17.53 14.87
N ALA A 226 0.75 16.97 15.72
CA ALA A 226 1.12 15.88 16.62
C ALA A 226 1.48 14.61 15.84
N MET A 227 0.75 14.29 14.77
CA MET A 227 1.06 13.15 13.88
C MET A 227 2.43 13.29 13.23
N ARG A 228 2.76 14.48 12.69
CA ARG A 228 4.09 14.77 12.14
C ARG A 228 5.19 14.59 13.16
N ALA A 229 5.01 15.10 14.38
CA ALA A 229 5.97 14.94 15.46
C ALA A 229 6.18 13.45 15.82
N GLN A 230 5.12 12.65 15.86
CA GLN A 230 5.22 11.21 16.08
C GLN A 230 5.95 10.48 14.96
N LEU A 231 5.73 10.85 13.70
CA LEU A 231 6.47 10.29 12.57
C LEU A 231 7.96 10.63 12.67
N GLN A 232 8.32 11.89 12.99
CA GLN A 232 9.72 12.29 13.18
C GLN A 232 10.40 11.49 14.30
N ALA A 233 9.72 11.32 15.43
CA ALA A 233 10.22 10.49 16.53
C ALA A 233 10.37 9.02 16.11
N SER A 234 9.48 8.50 15.27
CA SER A 234 9.55 7.10 14.79
C SER A 234 10.70 6.90 13.79
N LEU A 235 10.99 7.90 12.94
CA LEU A 235 12.15 7.91 12.04
C LEU A 235 13.48 8.00 12.80
N GLU A 236 13.49 8.68 13.95
CA GLU A 236 14.66 8.74 14.84
C GLU A 236 14.85 7.43 15.59
N GLN A 237 13.79 6.91 16.22
CA GLN A 237 13.84 5.68 17.00
C GLN A 237 14.19 4.44 16.17
N SER A 238 13.85 4.44 14.88
CA SER A 238 14.16 3.35 13.95
C SER A 238 15.55 3.44 13.34
N ASP A 239 16.40 4.39 13.75
CA ASP A 239 17.72 4.67 13.15
C ASP A 239 17.66 5.05 11.65
N PHE A 240 16.48 5.31 11.09
CA PHE A 240 16.31 5.60 9.66
C PHE A 240 17.07 6.87 9.25
N LYS A 241 17.01 7.93 10.06
CA LYS A 241 17.77 9.18 9.83
C LYS A 241 19.28 8.95 9.92
N GLU A 242 19.72 8.15 10.89
CA GLU A 242 21.12 7.82 11.08
C GLU A 242 21.66 6.99 9.91
N TYR A 243 20.89 5.98 9.47
CA TYR A 243 21.21 5.18 8.29
C TYR A 243 21.50 6.05 7.07
N VAL A 244 20.61 7.00 6.74
CA VAL A 244 20.80 7.88 5.58
C VAL A 244 22.03 8.77 5.74
N THR A 245 22.33 9.19 6.97
CA THR A 245 23.53 10.00 7.26
C THR A 245 24.82 9.21 7.07
N VAL A 246 24.84 7.94 7.50
CA VAL A 246 26.02 7.07 7.47
C VAL A 246 26.25 6.45 6.10
N PHE A 247 25.20 5.88 5.50
CA PHE A 247 25.29 5.10 4.26
C PHE A 247 24.91 5.89 3.01
N GLY A 248 24.28 7.05 3.17
CA GLY A 248 23.74 7.82 2.06
C GLY A 248 22.51 7.16 1.43
N LEU A 249 22.02 7.80 0.36
CA LEU A 249 20.92 7.26 -0.44
C LEU A 249 21.45 6.36 -1.55
N PRO A 250 20.88 5.16 -1.77
CA PRO A 250 21.34 4.27 -2.82
C PRO A 250 21.01 4.85 -4.21
N GLN A 251 21.70 4.36 -5.24
CA GLN A 251 21.33 4.62 -6.63
C GLN A 251 20.17 3.71 -7.06
N PRO A 252 19.38 4.10 -8.08
CA PRO A 252 18.39 3.20 -8.67
C PRO A 252 19.06 1.92 -9.17
N SER A 253 18.46 0.78 -8.84
CA SER A 253 18.98 -0.54 -9.19
C SER A 253 18.98 -0.77 -10.70
N SER A 254 19.76 -1.74 -11.16
CA SER A 254 19.74 -2.16 -12.57
C SER A 254 18.35 -2.66 -13.00
N LYS A 255 17.62 -3.32 -12.09
CA LYS A 255 16.23 -3.75 -12.31
C LYS A 255 15.30 -2.56 -12.50
N ALA A 256 15.36 -1.56 -11.62
CA ALA A 256 14.54 -0.36 -11.76
C ALA A 256 14.84 0.43 -13.05
N LYS A 257 16.12 0.50 -13.44
CA LYS A 257 16.54 1.08 -14.72
C LYS A 257 15.99 0.32 -15.92
N HIS A 258 16.11 -1.01 -15.91
CA HIS A 258 15.56 -1.87 -16.95
C HIS A 258 14.04 -1.74 -17.03
N TYR A 259 13.34 -1.81 -15.90
CA TYR A 259 11.89 -1.72 -15.86
C TYR A 259 11.42 -0.39 -16.43
N ARG A 260 11.97 0.73 -15.95
CA ARG A 260 11.64 2.04 -16.50
C ARG A 260 11.89 2.12 -18.01
N GLN A 261 13.02 1.63 -18.52
CA GLN A 261 13.34 1.71 -19.95
C GLN A 261 12.40 0.93 -20.88
N ASN A 262 11.76 -0.13 -20.38
CA ASN A 262 10.96 -1.04 -21.20
C ASN A 262 9.45 -0.86 -21.00
N TYR A 263 9.04 -0.20 -19.91
CA TYR A 263 7.64 -0.09 -19.52
C TYR A 263 7.17 1.35 -19.24
N HIS A 264 8.05 2.38 -19.32
CA HIS A 264 7.74 3.80 -19.15
C HIS A 264 8.51 4.71 -20.13
#